data_AF-A0A660M715-F1
#
_entry.id   AF-A0A660M715-F1
#
_cell.length_a   1.000
_cell.length_b   1.000
_cell.length_c   1.000
_cell.angle_alpha   90.00
_cell.angle_beta   90.00
_cell.angle_gamma   90.00
#
_symmetry.space_group_name_H-M   'P 1'
#
loop_
_entity.id
_entity.type
_entity.pdbx_description
1 polymer ?
#
loop_
_entity_poly.entity_id
_entity_poly.type
_entity_poly.pdbx_seq_one_letter_code
_entity_poly.pdbx_strand_id
1 'polypeptide(L)' 'MIAMKIGIFIDDYLPSVHGVATSTVNLRQALEALGHEVYIVAPKCEGYDDHDDHVIRLPSSKNYVFDKRETAVIYPGLAK' A
#
# COMPACT_ATOMS: atom_id res chain seq x y z
N MET A 1 10.54 -2.44 25.06
CA MET A 1 10.58 -1.75 23.75
C MET A 1 9.40 -0.80 23.67
N ILE A 2 9.54 0.34 22.99
CA ILE A 2 8.42 1.28 22.78
C ILE A 2 7.68 0.83 21.52
N ALA A 3 6.40 0.48 21.66
CA ALA A 3 5.52 0.21 20.53
C ALA A 3 5.25 1.52 19.78
N MET A 4 5.24 1.46 18.44
CA MET A 4 5.04 2.63 17.56
C MET A 4 3.92 2.32 16.57
N LYS A 5 3.30 3.38 16.03
CA LYS A 5 2.44 3.31 14.86
C LYS A 5 3.24 3.72 13.63
N ILE A 6 3.31 2.84 12.64
CA ILE A 6 4.14 3.00 11.44
C ILE A 6 3.23 2.95 10.21
N GLY A 7 3.32 3.93 9.31
CA GLY A 7 2.60 3.93 8.03
C GLY A 7 3.58 3.72 6.87
N ILE A 8 3.35 2.70 6.04
CA ILE A 8 4.11 2.43 4.82
C ILE A 8 3.26 2.84 3.62
N PHE A 9 3.78 3.75 2.80
CA PHE A 9 3.12 4.23 1.59
C PHE A 9 3.77 3.60 0.37
N ILE A 10 2.97 2.96 -0.48
CA ILE A 10 3.47 2.17 -1.60
C ILE A 10 2.56 2.26 -2.82
N ASP A 11 3.15 2.29 -4.01
CA ASP A 11 2.44 2.40 -5.28
C ASP A 11 1.81 1.08 -5.76
N ASP A 12 2.29 -0.07 -5.25
CA ASP A 12 1.80 -1.39 -5.62
C ASP A 12 1.95 -2.36 -4.43
N TYR A 13 0.85 -2.97 -4.03
CA TYR A 13 0.79 -3.92 -2.92
C TYR A 13 0.04 -5.18 -3.35
N LEU A 14 -0.37 -6.03 -2.41
CA LEU A 14 -1.18 -7.21 -2.74
C LEU A 14 -2.42 -6.80 -3.57
N PRO A 15 -2.85 -7.61 -4.56
CA PRO A 15 -2.41 -8.97 -4.89
C PRO A 15 -1.17 -9.04 -5.80
N SER A 16 -0.49 -7.92 -6.04
CA SER A 16 0.69 -7.90 -6.90
C SER A 16 1.83 -8.75 -6.34
N VAL A 17 2.41 -9.61 -7.19
CA VAL A 17 3.46 -10.57 -6.81
C VAL A 17 4.88 -10.05 -7.12
N HIS A 18 5.03 -8.75 -7.31
CA HIS A 18 6.33 -8.13 -7.53
C HIS A 18 7.18 -8.13 -6.24
N GLY A 19 8.51 -8.14 -6.41
CA GLY A 19 9.44 -8.16 -5.27
C GLY A 19 9.27 -6.99 -4.29
N VAL A 20 8.76 -5.83 -4.76
CA VAL A 20 8.48 -4.68 -3.89
C VAL A 20 7.30 -4.95 -2.95
N ALA A 21 6.22 -5.54 -3.45
CA ALA A 21 5.09 -5.96 -2.62
C ALA A 21 5.53 -7.02 -1.59
N THR A 22 6.26 -8.05 -2.03
CA THR A 22 6.77 -9.12 -1.15
C THR A 22 7.70 -8.60 -0.05
N SER A 23 8.63 -7.71 -0.38
CA SER A 23 9.53 -7.11 0.62
C SER A 23 8.78 -6.23 1.61
N THR A 24 7.73 -5.55 1.17
CA THR A 24 6.86 -4.74 2.04
C THR A 24 6.04 -5.60 3.00
N VAL A 25 5.52 -6.74 2.54
CA VAL A 25 4.86 -7.74 3.40
C VAL A 25 5.82 -8.23 4.47
N ASN A 26 7.04 -8.64 4.08
CA ASN A 26 8.04 -9.14 5.03
C ASN A 26 8.44 -8.07 6.04
N LEU A 27 8.63 -6.82 5.60
CA LEU A 27 8.96 -5.70 6.48
C LEU A 27 7.84 -5.43 7.50
N ARG A 28 6.59 -5.40 7.03
CA ARG A 28 5.42 -5.24 7.89
C ARG A 28 5.39 -6.32 8.97
N GLN A 29 5.47 -7.59 8.58
CA GLN A 29 5.43 -8.72 9.50
C GLN A 29 6.58 -8.68 10.53
N ALA A 30 7.78 -8.29 10.10
CA ALA A 30 8.92 -8.16 11.00
C ALA A 30 8.72 -7.03 12.03
N LEU A 31 8.18 -5.88 11.61
CA LEU A 31 7.88 -4.76 12.50
C LEU A 31 6.74 -5.10 13.47
N GLU A 32 5.70 -5.80 13.00
CA GLU A 32 4.62 -6.31 13.85
C GLU A 32 5.14 -7.32 14.88
N ALA A 33 6.05 -8.22 14.49
CA ALA A 33 6.70 -9.17 15.40
C ALA A 33 7.56 -8.48 16.48
N LEU A 34 8.06 -7.27 16.22
CA LEU A 34 8.75 -6.44 17.21
C LEU A 34 7.79 -5.65 18.13
N GLY A 35 6.48 -5.78 17.91
CA GLY A 35 5.42 -5.14 18.71
C GLY A 35 4.97 -3.77 18.20
N HIS A 36 5.28 -3.41 16.95
CA HIS A 36 4.77 -2.20 16.31
C HIS A 36 3.41 -2.45 15.63
N GLU A 37 2.60 -1.40 15.54
CA GLU A 37 1.35 -1.39 14.79
C GLU A 37 1.63 -0.79 13.41
N VAL A 38 1.44 -1.56 12.34
CA VAL A 38 1.89 -1.18 11.00
C VAL A 38 0.71 -1.10 10.04
N TYR A 39 0.59 0.05 9.38
CA TYR A 39 -0.42 0.33 8.36
C TYR A 39 0.22 0.35 6.97
N ILE A 40 -0.47 -0.20 5.98
CA ILE A 40 -0.12 -0.11 4.58
C ILE A 40 -1.10 0.85 3.90
N VAL A 41 -0.57 1.86 3.22
CA VAL A 41 -1.36 2.76 2.38
C VAL A 41 -0.98 2.51 0.94
N ALA A 42 -1.92 1.99 0.16
CA ALA A 42 -1.70 1.57 -1.22
C ALA A 42 -2.87 2.02 -2.12
N PRO A 43 -2.68 2.16 -3.44
CA PRO A 43 -3.79 2.37 -4.35
C PRO A 43 -4.74 1.15 -4.36
N LYS A 44 -6.02 1.42 -4.64
CA LYS A 44 -6.96 0.41 -5.12
C LYS A 44 -6.43 -0.16 -6.44
N CYS A 45 -6.71 -1.43 -6.69
CA CYS A 45 -6.38 -2.07 -7.95
C CYS A 45 -7.45 -3.11 -8.33
N GLU A 46 -7.37 -3.68 -9.53
CA GLU A 46 -8.29 -4.75 -9.88
C GLU A 46 -7.90 -6.03 -9.12
N GLY A 47 -8.89 -6.66 -8.48
CA GLY A 47 -8.72 -7.94 -7.80
C GLY A 47 -8.05 -7.90 -6.42
N TYR A 48 -7.89 -6.72 -5.79
CA TYR A 48 -7.53 -6.71 -4.37
C TYR A 48 -8.70 -7.26 -3.54
N ASP A 49 -8.33 -8.04 -2.52
CA ASP A 49 -9.23 -8.48 -1.47
C ASP A 49 -8.46 -8.37 -0.15
N ASP A 50 -8.69 -7.26 0.56
CA ASP A 50 -8.07 -7.01 1.85
C ASP A 50 -9.09 -7.33 2.94
N HIS A 51 -8.80 -8.34 3.76
CA HIS A 51 -9.53 -8.63 5.00
C HIS A 51 -8.85 -8.01 6.23
N ASP A 52 -7.90 -7.11 6.00
CA ASP A 52 -7.02 -6.56 7.01
C ASP A 52 -7.28 -5.06 7.18
N ASP A 53 -7.74 -4.68 8.37
CA ASP A 53 -8.07 -3.29 8.72
C ASP A 53 -6.86 -2.36 8.73
N HIS A 54 -5.63 -2.89 8.70
CA HIS A 54 -4.41 -2.11 8.60
C HIS A 54 -3.97 -1.85 7.14
N VAL A 55 -4.73 -2.32 6.14
CA VAL A 55 -4.49 -2.01 4.72
C VAL A 55 -5.51 -0.97 4.24
N ILE A 56 -5.02 0.25 4.03
CA ILE A 56 -5.81 1.40 3.61
C ILE A 56 -5.65 1.58 2.09
N ARG A 57 -6.74 1.37 1.36
CA ARG A 57 -6.77 1.53 -0.10
C ARG A 57 -7.26 2.90 -0.54
N LEU A 58 -6.37 3.67 -1.14
CA LEU A 58 -6.69 4.97 -1.73
C LEU A 58 -7.38 4.82 -3.09
N PRO A 59 -8.38 5.65 -3.43
CA PRO A 59 -8.90 5.72 -4.79
C PRO A 59 -7.77 5.91 -5.81
N SER A 60 -7.83 5.20 -6.93
CA SER A 60 -6.82 5.24 -7.97
C SER A 60 -7.47 5.32 -9.35
N SER A 61 -6.69 5.76 -10.34
CA SER A 61 -7.06 5.66 -11.75
C SER A 61 -5.83 5.27 -12.56
N LYS A 62 -6.05 4.51 -13.65
CA LYS A 62 -5.06 4.37 -14.72
C LYS A 62 -4.91 5.75 -15.37
N ASN A 63 -3.73 6.34 -15.28
CA ASN A 63 -3.42 7.60 -15.96
C ASN A 63 -2.80 7.29 -17.33
N TYR A 64 -3.09 8.14 -18.33
CA TYR A 64 -2.64 7.99 -19.72
C TYR A 64 -1.09 7.89 -19.87
N VAL A 65 -0.35 8.39 -18.89
CA VAL A 65 1.13 8.32 -18.83
C VAL A 65 1.63 6.97 -18.28
N PHE A 66 0.82 6.28 -17.48
CA PHE A 66 1.15 5.02 -16.81
C PHE A 66 0.05 3.98 -17.04
N ASP A 67 -0.18 3.62 -18.30
CA ASP A 67 -1.27 2.74 -18.75
C ASP A 67 -1.27 1.34 -18.07
N LYS A 68 -0.15 0.96 -17.43
CA LYS A 68 0.03 -0.33 -16.74
C LYS A 68 -0.10 -0.30 -15.22
N ARG A 69 -0.30 0.87 -14.58
CA ARG A 69 -0.32 0.97 -13.11
C ARG A 69 -1.41 1.91 -12.62
N GLU A 70 -2.10 1.47 -11.58
CA GLU A 70 -3.04 2.28 -10.80
C GLU A 70 -2.26 3.32 -10.00
N THR A 71 -2.60 4.60 -10.16
CA THR A 71 -1.95 5.68 -9.40
C THR A 71 -2.94 6.22 -8.38
N ALA A 72 -2.54 6.27 -7.11
CA ALA A 72 -3.39 6.81 -6.04
C ALA A 72 -3.68 8.31 -6.29
N VAL A 73 -4.96 8.68 -6.27
CA VAL A 73 -5.41 10.06 -6.47
C VAL A 73 -5.49 10.74 -5.10
N ILE A 74 -4.42 11.44 -4.72
CA ILE A 74 -4.42 12.33 -3.54
C ILE A 74 -4.86 13.72 -4.00
N TYR A 75 -6.15 14.03 -3.78
CA TYR A 75 -6.67 15.38 -4.02
C TYR A 75 -6.06 16.39 -3.04
N PRO A 76 -5.72 17.63 -3.45
CA PRO A 76 -5.99 18.26 -4.75
C PRO A 76 -4.69 18.54 -5.56
N GLY A 77 -3.77 17.57 -5.71
CA GLY A 77 -2.39 17.90 -6.16
C GLY A 77 -1.74 17.07 -7.27
N LEU A 78 -2.17 15.84 -7.56
CA LEU A 78 -1.47 14.97 -8.52
C LEU A 78 -2.40 14.42 -9.62
N ALA A 79 -3.17 15.30 -10.25
CA ALA A 79 -3.75 15.04 -11.56
C ALA A 79 -4.04 16.38 -12.24
N LYS A 80 -3.17 16.76 -13.17
CA LYS A 80 -3.51 17.65 -14.28
C LYS A 80 -3.26 16.87 -15.55
#